data_AF-A0A0A7TZG8-F1
#
_entry.id   AF-A0A0A7TZG8-F1
#
_cell.length_a   1.000
_cell.length_b   1.000
_cell.length_c   1.000
_cell.angle_alpha   90.00
_cell.angle_beta   90.00
_cell.angle_gamma   90.00
#
_symmetry.space_group_name_H-M   'P 1'
#
loop_
_entity.id
_entity.type
_entity.pdbx_description
1 polymer ?
#
loop_
_entity_poly.entity_id
_entity_poly.type
_entity_poly.pdbx_seq_one_letter_code
_entity_poly.pdbx_strand_id
1 'polypeptide(L)'
;EKALYCVAQPRGEKGPSQGEGEYADALEYLQLLMSASDAAGATTQSFAIGSNMATVTGCDPHSKWWSSVAVVIINWLQGDDSAAERLYPTVEHLPRSLQNAESLLPKACLNTFKAVRALLSKPENCQLSLSYSDKASALLRDNLNLGPHSHSSSIDKVVQLLLCDLLLVMRTNVWQLQHQGVTTVGPTNVGPSCPAGGVHQASPPELQGFQQDLSSLRKLAHSFRPAMRRLFIHEATARLMAGASPTRTHQLLDRSLRRRATPGAKTEECETRPGQREQAEAVLLACRYLPPSFLSAPGQRVGMLADAARTLEKLGD
;
A
#
# COMPACT_ATOMS: atom_id res chain seq x y z
N GLU A 1 12.64 -11.84 -1.18
CA GLU A 1 12.04 -12.09 0.16
C GLU A 1 12.48 -11.09 1.22
N LYS A 2 13.77 -11.06 1.61
CA LYS A 2 14.28 -10.13 2.66
C LYS A 2 13.84 -8.68 2.49
N ALA A 3 13.98 -8.13 1.28
CA ALA A 3 13.54 -6.77 0.97
C ALA A 3 12.05 -6.52 1.26
N LEU A 4 11.17 -7.42 0.81
CA LEU A 4 9.73 -7.29 1.01
C LEU A 4 9.34 -7.40 2.48
N TYR A 5 10.06 -8.22 3.26
CA TYR A 5 9.88 -8.29 4.71
C TYR A 5 10.25 -6.99 5.41
N CYS A 6 11.33 -6.31 5.00
CA CYS A 6 11.67 -4.99 5.52
C CYS A 6 10.56 -3.97 5.26
N VAL A 7 9.89 -4.03 4.11
CA VAL A 7 8.76 -3.14 3.77
C VAL A 7 7.51 -3.48 4.57
N ALA A 8 7.15 -4.76 4.67
CA ALA A 8 5.95 -5.20 5.39
C ALA A 8 6.10 -5.13 6.92
N GLN A 9 7.34 -5.14 7.42
CA GLN A 9 7.68 -4.99 8.84
C GLN A 9 8.85 -4.01 8.97
N PRO A 10 8.62 -2.70 8.83
CA PRO A 10 9.65 -1.73 9.13
C PRO A 10 10.06 -1.90 10.60
N ARG A 11 11.36 -2.08 10.84
CA ARG A 11 11.89 -2.20 12.20
C ARG A 11 11.76 -0.84 12.88
N GLY A 12 10.71 -0.67 13.67
CA GLY A 12 10.68 0.38 14.67
C GLY A 12 11.79 0.08 15.68
N GLU A 13 12.77 0.99 15.81
CA GLU A 13 13.90 0.95 16.77
C GLU A 13 15.22 0.32 16.28
N LYS A 14 15.77 0.76 15.14
CA LYS A 14 17.22 1.06 15.15
C LYS A 14 17.38 2.43 15.82
N GLY A 15 18.34 2.55 16.74
CA GLY A 15 18.66 3.81 17.43
C GLY A 15 19.02 4.93 16.45
N PRO A 16 19.36 6.14 16.93
CA PRO A 16 19.63 7.31 16.08
C PRO A 16 20.99 7.20 15.36
N SER A 17 21.23 6.12 14.61
CA SER A 17 22.20 6.14 13.52
C SER A 17 21.61 6.98 12.41
N GLN A 18 22.01 8.25 12.42
CA GLN A 18 21.76 9.30 11.44
C GLN A 18 21.54 8.79 10.00
N GLY A 19 20.38 9.13 9.43
CA GLY A 19 20.27 9.46 8.00
C GLY A 19 19.84 8.37 7.03
N GLU A 20 19.77 7.09 7.42
CA GLU A 20 19.29 6.04 6.51
C GLU A 20 17.76 5.94 6.56
N GLY A 21 17.10 6.08 5.41
CA GLY A 21 15.63 6.05 5.29
C GLY A 21 15.02 4.70 5.68
N GLU A 22 13.71 4.68 6.02
CA GLU A 22 12.96 3.50 6.53
C GLU A 22 13.14 2.23 5.68
N TYR A 23 13.40 2.40 4.37
CA TYR A 23 13.53 1.30 3.40
C TYR A 23 14.95 1.07 2.89
N ALA A 24 15.99 1.66 3.50
CA ALA A 24 17.38 1.54 3.05
C ALA A 24 17.84 0.08 2.94
N ASP A 25 17.63 -0.72 4.00
CA ASP A 25 17.94 -2.17 4.01
C ASP A 25 17.22 -2.90 2.85
N ALA A 26 15.97 -2.52 2.53
CA ALA A 26 15.19 -3.15 1.47
C ALA A 26 15.76 -2.81 0.07
N LEU A 27 16.13 -1.55 -0.14
CA LEU A 27 16.72 -1.07 -1.39
C LEU A 27 18.08 -1.70 -1.64
N GLU A 28 18.91 -1.89 -0.61
CA GLU A 28 20.20 -2.59 -0.74
C GLU A 28 20.02 -4.04 -1.22
N TYR A 29 19.11 -4.79 -0.58
CA TYR A 29 18.79 -6.15 -1.04
C TYR A 29 18.26 -6.20 -2.47
N LEU A 30 17.47 -5.20 -2.89
CA LEU A 30 16.93 -5.13 -4.24
C LEU A 30 18.01 -4.76 -5.26
N GLN A 31 18.93 -3.86 -4.91
CA GLN A 31 20.06 -3.50 -5.75
C GLN A 31 20.97 -4.71 -6.01
N LEU A 32 21.27 -5.49 -4.97
CA LEU A 32 21.99 -6.75 -5.10
C LEU A 32 21.26 -7.72 -6.04
N LEU A 33 19.94 -7.91 -5.86
CA LEU A 33 19.14 -8.79 -6.70
C LEU A 33 19.10 -8.34 -8.16
N MET A 34 18.95 -7.05 -8.43
CA MET A 34 18.95 -6.49 -9.79
C MET A 34 20.32 -6.69 -10.45
N SER A 35 21.42 -6.40 -9.74
CA SER A 35 22.78 -6.60 -10.26
C SER A 35 23.05 -8.07 -10.61
N ALA A 36 22.60 -9.00 -9.76
CA ALA A 36 22.72 -10.43 -10.01
C ALA A 36 21.85 -10.90 -11.20
N SER A 37 20.64 -10.36 -11.33
CA SER A 37 19.72 -10.66 -12.43
C SER A 37 20.27 -10.19 -13.79
N ASP A 38 20.93 -9.02 -13.83
CA ASP A 38 21.60 -8.54 -15.03
C ASP A 38 22.90 -9.32 -15.33
N ALA A 39 23.69 -9.67 -14.31
CA ALA A 39 24.93 -10.44 -14.45
C ALA A 39 24.71 -11.90 -14.90
N ALA A 40 23.58 -12.51 -14.52
CA ALA A 40 23.18 -13.84 -15.00
C ALA A 40 23.13 -13.90 -16.54
N GLY A 41 22.86 -12.77 -17.21
CA GLY A 41 22.85 -12.67 -18.67
C GLY A 41 24.20 -12.41 -19.32
N ALA A 42 25.21 -11.96 -18.58
CA ALA A 42 26.54 -11.68 -19.11
C ALA A 42 27.41 -12.95 -19.24
N THR A 43 27.13 -13.97 -18.44
CA THR A 43 27.97 -15.18 -18.32
C THR A 43 27.70 -16.23 -19.41
N THR A 44 26.65 -16.05 -20.22
CA THR A 44 26.27 -16.99 -21.30
C THR A 44 26.81 -16.63 -22.68
N GLN A 45 27.71 -15.64 -22.80
CA GLN A 45 28.50 -15.42 -24.01
C GLN A 45 29.66 -16.42 -24.13
N SER A 46 29.33 -17.72 -24.21
CA SER A 46 30.27 -18.71 -24.74
C SER A 46 30.23 -18.64 -26.27
N PHE A 47 31.39 -18.35 -26.86
CA PHE A 47 31.62 -18.28 -28.29
C PHE A 47 31.21 -19.59 -29.00
N ALA A 48 30.18 -19.52 -29.84
CA ALA A 48 29.98 -20.47 -30.93
C ALA A 48 29.80 -19.67 -32.22
N ILE A 49 30.85 -19.66 -33.06
CA ILE A 49 30.84 -19.07 -34.39
C ILE A 49 29.95 -19.95 -35.27
N GLY A 50 28.84 -19.40 -35.75
CA GLY A 50 28.04 -19.99 -36.82
C GLY A 50 26.72 -20.62 -36.39
N SER A 51 25.76 -19.82 -35.93
CA SER A 51 24.34 -20.11 -36.15
C SER A 51 23.51 -18.85 -35.95
N ASN A 52 22.48 -18.66 -36.79
CA ASN A 52 21.49 -17.59 -36.65
C ASN A 52 20.68 -17.82 -35.36
N MET A 53 21.21 -17.35 -34.24
CA MET A 53 20.55 -17.38 -32.93
C MET A 53 20.08 -15.97 -32.61
N ALA A 54 18.76 -15.79 -32.53
CA ALA A 54 18.18 -14.65 -31.84
C ALA A 54 18.76 -14.65 -30.42
N THR A 55 19.49 -13.60 -30.08
CA THR A 55 20.13 -13.41 -28.77
C THR A 55 19.04 -13.37 -27.69
N VAL A 56 18.72 -14.51 -27.08
CA VAL A 56 17.99 -14.54 -25.82
C VAL A 56 18.97 -14.12 -24.75
N THR A 57 18.94 -12.84 -24.41
CA THR A 57 19.68 -12.26 -23.29
C THR A 57 19.29 -13.01 -22.01
N GLY A 58 20.24 -13.75 -21.42
CA GLY A 58 20.04 -14.62 -20.24
C GLY A 58 19.82 -13.88 -18.91
N CYS A 59 19.15 -12.74 -18.91
CA CYS A 59 18.69 -12.07 -17.70
C CYS A 59 17.52 -12.86 -17.11
N ASP A 60 17.51 -13.15 -15.80
CA ASP A 60 16.34 -13.75 -15.15
C ASP A 60 15.18 -12.74 -15.17
N PRO A 61 14.19 -12.90 -16.07
CA PRO A 61 13.15 -11.89 -16.25
C PRO A 61 12.17 -11.88 -15.08
N HIS A 62 12.11 -12.94 -14.27
CA HIS A 62 11.24 -13.00 -13.09
C HIS A 62 11.82 -12.15 -11.97
N SER A 63 13.11 -12.35 -11.64
CA SER A 63 13.79 -11.55 -10.62
C SER A 63 13.83 -10.07 -10.99
N LYS A 64 14.10 -9.74 -12.25
CA LYS A 64 14.09 -8.35 -12.74
C LYS A 64 12.71 -7.70 -12.59
N TRP A 65 11.65 -8.41 -12.97
CA TRP A 65 10.30 -7.88 -12.89
C TRP A 65 9.86 -7.68 -11.43
N TRP A 66 10.03 -8.70 -10.57
CA TRP A 66 9.65 -8.62 -9.16
C TRP A 66 10.47 -7.60 -8.36
N SER A 67 11.77 -7.47 -8.63
CA SER A 67 12.60 -6.44 -8.01
C SER A 67 12.16 -5.04 -8.44
N SER A 68 11.88 -4.84 -9.73
CA SER A 68 11.36 -3.56 -10.25
C SER A 68 10.03 -3.19 -9.60
N VAL A 69 9.10 -4.15 -9.45
CA VAL A 69 7.82 -3.94 -8.74
C VAL A 69 8.07 -3.49 -7.30
N ALA A 70 8.95 -4.18 -6.58
CA ALA A 70 9.25 -3.85 -5.19
C ALA A 70 9.88 -2.44 -5.05
N VAL A 71 10.80 -2.08 -5.94
CA VAL A 71 11.42 -0.73 -5.95
C VAL A 71 10.38 0.35 -6.28
N VAL A 72 9.47 0.11 -7.24
CA VAL A 72 8.37 1.05 -7.53
C VAL A 72 7.51 1.29 -6.30
N ILE A 73 7.09 0.23 -5.59
CA ILE A 73 6.28 0.34 -4.38
C ILE A 73 7.02 1.13 -3.30
N ILE A 74 8.31 0.86 -3.08
CA ILE A 74 9.13 1.57 -2.08
C ILE A 74 9.27 3.06 -2.42
N ASN A 75 9.40 3.41 -3.70
CA ASN A 75 9.46 4.82 -4.12
C ASN A 75 8.12 5.54 -3.93
N TRP A 76 6.98 4.90 -4.25
CA TRP A 76 5.66 5.47 -3.94
C TRP A 76 5.45 5.67 -2.44
N LEU A 77 5.95 4.74 -1.60
CA LEU A 77 5.90 4.93 -0.16
C LEU A 77 6.75 6.15 0.24
N GLN A 78 7.93 6.35 -0.35
CA GLN A 78 8.80 7.50 -0.08
C GLN A 78 8.42 8.78 -0.83
N GLY A 79 7.24 8.88 -1.44
CA GLY A 79 6.85 10.08 -2.20
C GLY A 79 7.71 10.41 -3.44
N ASP A 80 8.67 9.56 -3.82
CA ASP A 80 9.54 9.77 -4.98
C ASP A 80 8.92 9.17 -6.25
N ASP A 81 7.83 9.79 -6.70
CA ASP A 81 7.13 9.40 -7.93
C ASP A 81 8.06 9.41 -9.15
N SER A 82 9.06 10.31 -9.17
CA SER A 82 10.03 10.43 -10.25
C SER A 82 10.92 9.19 -10.39
N ALA A 83 11.34 8.61 -9.26
CA ALA A 83 12.12 7.38 -9.24
C ALA A 83 11.27 6.16 -9.57
N ALA A 84 10.02 6.13 -9.11
CA ALA A 84 9.07 5.10 -9.49
C ALA A 84 8.83 5.07 -11.00
N GLU A 85 8.60 6.23 -11.62
CA GLU A 85 8.29 6.38 -13.05
C GLU A 85 9.37 5.78 -13.97
N ARG A 86 10.65 5.89 -13.59
CA ARG A 86 11.77 5.32 -14.37
C ARG A 86 11.66 3.81 -14.56
N LEU A 87 10.96 3.11 -13.67
CA LEU A 87 10.80 1.65 -13.71
C LEU A 87 9.45 1.20 -14.29
N TYR A 88 8.54 2.12 -14.61
CA TYR A 88 7.23 1.78 -15.17
C TYR A 88 7.31 0.92 -16.44
N PRO A 89 8.21 1.20 -17.41
CA PRO A 89 8.34 0.35 -18.60
C PRO A 89 8.65 -1.11 -18.25
N THR A 90 9.49 -1.36 -17.24
CA THR A 90 9.83 -2.73 -16.82
C THR A 90 8.63 -3.42 -16.15
N VAL A 91 7.92 -2.71 -15.27
CA VAL A 91 6.77 -3.28 -14.54
C VAL A 91 5.58 -3.57 -15.45
N GLU A 92 5.33 -2.72 -16.45
CA GLU A 92 4.24 -2.91 -17.42
C GLU A 92 4.39 -4.18 -18.26
N HIS A 93 5.63 -4.60 -18.53
CA HIS A 93 5.94 -5.76 -19.34
C HIS A 93 6.06 -7.02 -18.48
N LEU A 94 4.93 -7.52 -17.99
CA LEU A 94 4.85 -8.78 -17.24
C LEU A 94 5.39 -9.96 -18.09
N PRO A 95 6.41 -10.72 -17.65
CA PRO A 95 6.93 -11.87 -18.38
C PRO A 95 5.86 -12.92 -18.74
N ARG A 96 5.89 -13.45 -19.98
CA ARG A 96 4.88 -14.42 -20.47
C ARG A 96 4.75 -15.67 -19.59
N SER A 97 5.85 -16.15 -19.03
CA SER A 97 5.86 -17.25 -18.06
C SER A 97 5.06 -16.94 -16.80
N LEU A 98 5.14 -15.70 -16.29
CA LEU A 98 4.35 -15.25 -15.14
C LEU A 98 2.89 -14.95 -15.52
N GLN A 99 2.62 -14.56 -16.77
CA GLN A 99 1.24 -14.43 -17.28
C GLN A 99 0.51 -15.78 -17.33
N ASN A 100 1.24 -16.85 -17.65
CA ASN A 100 0.68 -18.20 -17.80
C ASN A 100 0.81 -19.06 -16.53
N ALA A 101 1.43 -18.54 -15.48
CA ALA A 101 1.57 -19.24 -14.20
C ALA A 101 0.20 -19.44 -13.53
N GLU A 102 0.09 -20.51 -12.73
CA GLU A 102 -1.09 -20.79 -11.91
C GLU A 102 -1.34 -19.71 -10.85
N SER A 103 -0.27 -19.13 -10.31
CA SER A 103 -0.38 -18.03 -9.35
C SER A 103 -0.96 -16.79 -10.03
N LEU A 104 -2.02 -16.24 -9.42
CA LEU A 104 -2.67 -15.01 -9.87
C LEU A 104 -1.96 -13.74 -9.36
N LEU A 105 -0.97 -13.88 -8.46
CA LEU A 105 -0.27 -12.74 -7.85
C LEU A 105 0.43 -11.81 -8.84
N PRO A 106 1.14 -12.28 -9.88
CA PRO A 106 1.75 -11.37 -10.85
C PRO A 106 0.70 -10.50 -11.58
N LYS A 107 -0.47 -11.08 -11.89
CA LYS A 107 -1.58 -10.37 -12.52
C LYS A 107 -2.24 -9.38 -11.55
N ALA A 108 -2.41 -9.75 -10.29
CA ALA A 108 -2.91 -8.87 -9.25
C ALA A 108 -1.96 -7.67 -9.07
N CYS A 109 -0.65 -7.92 -8.95
CA CYS A 109 0.39 -6.89 -8.87
C CYS A 109 0.32 -5.91 -10.05
N LEU A 110 0.25 -6.42 -11.28
CA LEU A 110 0.19 -5.58 -12.47
C LEU A 110 -1.05 -4.69 -12.48
N ASN A 111 -2.21 -5.20 -12.05
CA ASN A 111 -3.43 -4.39 -11.97
C ASN A 111 -3.38 -3.36 -10.84
N THR A 112 -2.84 -3.71 -9.67
CA THR A 112 -2.58 -2.73 -8.58
C THR A 112 -1.64 -1.63 -9.04
N PHE A 113 -0.56 -1.99 -9.74
CA PHE A 113 0.37 -1.03 -10.34
C PHE A 113 -0.36 -0.06 -11.30
N LYS A 114 -1.19 -0.60 -12.21
CA LYS A 114 -1.98 0.22 -13.14
C LYS A 114 -2.97 1.13 -12.44
N ALA A 115 -3.58 0.67 -11.34
CA ALA A 115 -4.47 1.50 -10.53
C ALA A 115 -3.73 2.70 -9.91
N VAL A 116 -2.65 2.43 -9.18
CA VAL A 116 -1.84 3.48 -8.54
C VAL A 116 -1.32 4.47 -9.59
N ARG A 117 -0.71 3.97 -10.67
CA ARG A 117 -0.23 4.83 -11.77
C ARG A 117 -1.34 5.68 -12.38
N ALA A 118 -2.51 5.11 -12.64
CA ALA A 118 -3.63 5.86 -13.21
C ALA A 118 -4.02 7.04 -12.32
N LEU A 119 -4.11 6.80 -11.00
CA LEU A 119 -4.45 7.83 -10.01
C LEU A 119 -3.38 8.92 -9.91
N LEU A 120 -2.10 8.55 -9.85
CA LEU A 120 -0.98 9.50 -9.76
C LEU A 120 -0.80 10.30 -11.05
N SER A 121 -1.13 9.73 -12.21
CA SER A 121 -0.98 10.42 -13.51
C SER A 121 -1.90 11.64 -13.60
N LYS A 122 -3.18 11.49 -13.22
CA LYS A 122 -4.18 12.57 -13.20
C LYS A 122 -5.29 12.26 -12.18
N PRO A 123 -5.74 13.25 -11.39
CA PRO A 123 -6.85 13.05 -10.45
C PRO A 123 -8.17 12.67 -11.13
N GLU A 124 -8.36 13.07 -12.40
CA GLU A 124 -9.53 12.73 -13.22
C GLU A 124 -9.66 11.22 -13.49
N ASN A 125 -8.57 10.46 -13.40
CA ASN A 125 -8.53 9.03 -13.68
C ASN A 125 -9.09 8.16 -12.55
N CYS A 126 -9.81 8.72 -11.57
CA CYS A 126 -10.39 7.99 -10.45
C CYS A 126 -11.16 6.72 -10.89
N GLN A 127 -12.03 6.83 -11.91
CA GLN A 127 -12.81 5.69 -12.40
C GLN A 127 -11.93 4.61 -13.07
N LEU A 128 -10.90 5.02 -13.82
CA LEU A 128 -9.95 4.09 -14.42
C LEU A 128 -9.14 3.37 -13.33
N SER A 129 -8.67 4.10 -12.33
CA SER A 129 -7.97 3.54 -11.17
C SER A 129 -8.85 2.51 -10.44
N LEU A 130 -10.10 2.85 -10.13
CA LEU A 130 -11.05 1.93 -9.50
C LEU A 130 -11.27 0.66 -10.35
N SER A 131 -11.37 0.79 -11.68
CA SER A 131 -11.57 -0.37 -12.56
C SER A 131 -10.39 -1.35 -12.55
N TYR A 132 -9.14 -0.86 -12.46
CA TYR A 132 -7.96 -1.71 -12.29
C TYR A 132 -7.91 -2.32 -10.89
N SER A 133 -8.36 -1.55 -9.90
CA SER A 133 -8.42 -1.98 -8.51
C SER A 133 -9.40 -3.14 -8.34
N ASP A 134 -10.59 -3.06 -8.92
CA ASP A 134 -11.57 -4.14 -8.85
C ASP A 134 -11.04 -5.45 -9.49
N LYS A 135 -10.29 -5.33 -10.59
CA LYS A 135 -9.59 -6.48 -11.21
C LYS A 135 -8.52 -7.06 -10.28
N ALA A 136 -7.70 -6.21 -9.68
CA ALA A 136 -6.67 -6.62 -8.73
C ALA A 136 -7.29 -7.28 -7.48
N SER A 137 -8.34 -6.67 -6.91
CA SER A 137 -9.11 -7.17 -5.77
C SER A 137 -9.70 -8.55 -6.05
N ALA A 138 -10.25 -8.78 -7.25
CA ALA A 138 -10.77 -10.08 -7.65
C ALA A 138 -9.66 -11.14 -7.73
N LEU A 139 -8.57 -10.84 -8.43
CA LEU A 139 -7.42 -11.75 -8.57
C LEU A 139 -6.78 -12.08 -7.21
N LEU A 140 -6.64 -11.09 -6.33
CA LEU A 140 -6.09 -11.28 -4.99
C LEU A 140 -7.01 -12.14 -4.13
N ARG A 141 -8.32 -11.86 -4.12
CA ARG A 141 -9.30 -12.67 -3.40
C ARG A 141 -9.30 -14.11 -3.89
N ASP A 142 -9.28 -14.33 -5.19
CA ASP A 142 -9.28 -15.66 -5.78
C ASP A 142 -7.98 -16.40 -5.43
N ASN A 143 -6.84 -15.70 -5.44
CA ASN A 143 -5.56 -16.25 -4.99
C ASN A 143 -5.57 -16.67 -3.51
N LEU A 144 -6.17 -15.84 -2.64
CA LEU A 144 -6.32 -16.16 -1.21
C LEU A 144 -7.28 -17.32 -0.96
N ASN A 145 -8.16 -17.64 -1.91
CA ASN A 145 -9.17 -18.69 -1.82
C ASN A 145 -8.78 -19.97 -2.58
N LEU A 146 -7.58 -20.03 -3.16
CA LEU A 146 -7.03 -21.28 -3.67
C LEU A 146 -7.07 -22.31 -2.51
N GLY A 147 -7.69 -23.46 -2.77
CA GLY A 147 -8.11 -24.41 -1.73
C GLY A 147 -6.98 -24.93 -0.83
N PRO A 148 -7.29 -25.80 0.15
CA PRO A 148 -6.37 -26.21 1.23
C PRO A 148 -5.06 -26.88 0.79
N HIS A 149 -4.91 -27.20 -0.51
CA HIS A 149 -3.72 -27.80 -1.11
C HIS A 149 -2.75 -26.74 -1.70
N SER A 150 -3.15 -25.46 -1.74
CA SER A 150 -2.31 -24.35 -2.19
C SER A 150 -1.62 -23.73 -0.97
N HIS A 151 -0.39 -24.15 -0.69
CA HIS A 151 0.41 -23.52 0.35
C HIS A 151 0.97 -22.18 -0.16
N SER A 152 0.36 -21.06 0.26
CA SER A 152 0.98 -19.74 0.08
C SER A 152 2.34 -19.71 0.78
N SER A 153 3.39 -19.39 0.02
CA SER A 153 4.72 -19.24 0.58
C SER A 153 4.78 -18.00 1.47
N SER A 154 5.84 -17.90 2.28
CA SER A 154 6.06 -16.74 3.15
C SER A 154 6.13 -15.42 2.35
N ILE A 155 6.80 -15.46 1.19
CA ILE A 155 6.89 -14.32 0.27
C ILE A 155 5.54 -14.00 -0.39
N ASP A 156 4.72 -15.01 -0.71
CA ASP A 156 3.37 -14.78 -1.25
C ASP A 156 2.51 -13.99 -0.26
N LYS A 157 2.55 -14.35 1.03
CA LYS A 157 1.81 -13.64 2.08
C LYS A 157 2.25 -12.18 2.21
N VAL A 158 3.54 -11.91 2.08
CA VAL A 158 4.08 -10.54 2.10
C VAL A 158 3.59 -9.76 0.88
N VAL A 159 3.65 -10.35 -0.31
CA VAL A 159 3.13 -9.71 -1.54
C VAL A 159 1.62 -9.47 -1.42
N GLN A 160 0.85 -10.46 -0.98
CA GLN A 160 -0.59 -10.34 -0.76
C GLN A 160 -0.93 -9.21 0.21
N LEU A 161 -0.18 -9.07 1.31
CA LEU A 161 -0.35 -7.95 2.25
C LEU A 161 -0.07 -6.61 1.57
N LEU A 162 1.06 -6.46 0.89
CA LEU A 162 1.43 -5.20 0.21
C LEU A 162 0.39 -4.79 -0.84
N LEU A 163 -0.10 -5.75 -1.64
CA LEU A 163 -1.15 -5.46 -2.64
C LEU A 163 -2.46 -5.06 -1.97
N CYS A 164 -2.87 -5.75 -0.91
CA CYS A 164 -4.10 -5.45 -0.20
C CYS A 164 -4.05 -4.06 0.45
N ASP A 165 -2.90 -3.72 1.05
CA ASP A 165 -2.66 -2.41 1.67
C ASP A 165 -2.69 -1.29 0.63
N LEU A 166 -1.97 -1.44 -0.50
CA LEU A 166 -1.99 -0.48 -1.61
C LEU A 166 -3.39 -0.27 -2.19
N LEU A 167 -4.21 -1.33 -2.33
CA LEU A 167 -5.59 -1.21 -2.79
C LEU A 167 -6.44 -0.39 -1.82
N LEU A 168 -6.32 -0.64 -0.52
CA LEU A 168 -7.04 0.11 0.52
C LEU A 168 -6.60 1.58 0.57
N VAL A 169 -5.29 1.84 0.50
CA VAL A 169 -4.74 3.21 0.42
C VAL A 169 -5.24 3.92 -0.83
N MET A 170 -5.18 3.29 -2.00
CA MET A 170 -5.63 3.89 -3.25
C MET A 170 -7.14 4.20 -3.22
N ARG A 171 -7.99 3.29 -2.72
CA ARG A 171 -9.45 3.54 -2.61
C ARG A 171 -9.74 4.67 -1.64
N THR A 172 -8.96 4.77 -0.57
CA THR A 172 -9.01 5.90 0.36
C THR A 172 -8.68 7.20 -0.36
N ASN A 173 -7.61 7.24 -1.15
CA ASN A 173 -7.18 8.42 -1.89
C ASN A 173 -8.23 8.86 -2.92
N VAL A 174 -8.82 7.93 -3.67
CA VAL A 174 -9.92 8.23 -4.61
C VAL A 174 -11.10 8.88 -3.88
N TRP A 175 -11.55 8.28 -2.77
CA TRP A 175 -12.62 8.81 -1.93
C TRP A 175 -12.31 10.22 -1.42
N GLN A 176 -11.07 10.46 -0.97
CA GLN A 176 -10.61 11.76 -0.49
C GLN A 176 -10.48 12.82 -1.59
N LEU A 177 -10.10 12.43 -2.80
CA LEU A 177 -9.98 13.33 -3.97
C LEU A 177 -11.37 13.77 -4.43
N GLN A 178 -12.32 12.84 -4.51
CA GLN A 178 -13.70 13.14 -4.86
C GLN A 178 -14.36 14.08 -3.85
N HIS A 179 -14.05 13.94 -2.56
CA HIS A 179 -14.48 14.89 -1.53
C HIS A 179 -14.01 16.32 -1.79
N GLN A 180 -12.79 16.51 -2.30
CA GLN A 180 -12.21 17.83 -2.53
C GLN A 180 -12.80 18.50 -3.78
N GLY A 181 -13.06 17.72 -4.84
CA GLY A 181 -13.66 18.22 -6.08
C GLY A 181 -15.06 18.82 -5.94
N VAL A 182 -15.87 18.32 -5.00
CA VAL A 182 -17.26 18.81 -4.75
C VAL A 182 -17.29 20.23 -4.16
N THR A 183 -16.18 20.71 -3.59
CA THR A 183 -16.12 22.04 -2.95
C THR A 183 -15.81 23.21 -3.90
N THR A 184 -15.55 22.94 -5.19
CA THR A 184 -15.06 23.96 -6.14
C THR A 184 -15.99 24.30 -7.31
N VAL A 185 -17.18 23.69 -7.40
CA VAL A 185 -18.18 24.11 -8.40
C VAL A 185 -19.08 25.18 -7.76
N GLY A 186 -19.04 26.38 -8.34
CA GLY A 186 -19.72 27.59 -7.85
C GLY A 186 -21.25 27.45 -7.67
N PRO A 187 -21.89 28.48 -7.09
CA PRO A 187 -23.26 28.40 -6.60
C PRO A 187 -24.25 28.52 -7.78
N THR A 188 -24.60 27.40 -8.41
CA THR A 188 -25.83 27.33 -9.21
C THR A 188 -26.51 25.98 -9.05
N ASN A 189 -27.76 26.08 -8.62
CA ASN A 189 -28.83 25.08 -8.56
C ASN A 189 -29.03 24.30 -7.24
N VAL A 190 -30.04 24.85 -6.55
CA VAL A 190 -30.78 24.41 -5.37
C VAL A 190 -31.18 22.93 -5.43
N GLY A 191 -30.61 22.15 -4.52
CA GLY A 191 -31.15 20.90 -3.96
C GLY A 191 -31.03 20.96 -2.42
N PRO A 192 -31.90 20.30 -1.64
CA PRO A 192 -32.11 20.69 -0.25
C PRO A 192 -30.89 20.33 0.62
N SER A 193 -30.23 21.38 1.13
CA SER A 193 -29.47 21.42 2.38
C SER A 193 -28.54 20.24 2.68
N CYS A 194 -27.30 20.30 2.19
CA CYS A 194 -26.18 19.66 2.90
C CYS A 194 -25.73 20.61 4.03
N PRO A 195 -25.73 20.19 5.31
CA PRO A 195 -25.16 21.01 6.37
C PRO A 195 -23.67 21.19 6.08
N ALA A 196 -23.19 22.43 6.13
CA ALA A 196 -21.77 22.73 6.23
C ALA A 196 -21.21 22.01 7.48
N GLY A 197 -20.65 20.82 7.30
CA GLY A 197 -20.24 19.92 8.39
C GLY A 197 -20.58 18.43 8.22
N GLY A 198 -21.27 18.02 7.15
CA GLY A 198 -21.52 16.60 6.86
C GLY A 198 -20.28 15.85 6.38
N VAL A 199 -19.95 14.72 7.01
CA VAL A 199 -18.94 13.77 6.50
C VAL A 199 -19.47 13.17 5.21
N HIS A 200 -18.86 13.49 4.07
CA HIS A 200 -19.24 12.92 2.78
C HIS A 200 -18.98 11.41 2.80
N GLN A 201 -19.97 10.63 2.37
CA GLN A 201 -19.93 9.18 2.38
C GLN A 201 -19.47 8.67 1.02
N ALA A 202 -18.77 7.53 1.00
CA ALA A 202 -18.44 6.87 -0.26
C ALA A 202 -19.72 6.38 -0.95
N SER A 203 -19.70 6.34 -2.28
CA SER A 203 -20.81 5.74 -3.02
C SER A 203 -20.92 4.24 -2.71
N PRO A 204 -22.10 3.61 -2.88
CA PRO A 204 -22.27 2.18 -2.64
C PRO A 204 -21.22 1.28 -3.34
N PRO A 205 -20.87 1.45 -4.64
CA PRO A 205 -19.87 0.62 -5.28
C PRO A 205 -18.44 0.85 -4.74
N GLU A 206 -18.09 2.08 -4.40
CA GLU A 206 -16.77 2.40 -3.80
C GLU A 206 -16.63 1.74 -2.43
N LEU A 207 -17.66 1.85 -1.59
CA LEU A 207 -17.68 1.21 -0.27
C LEU A 207 -17.64 -0.31 -0.39
N GLN A 208 -18.35 -0.89 -1.35
CA GLN A 208 -18.32 -2.33 -1.61
C GLN A 208 -16.90 -2.81 -1.98
N GLY A 209 -16.23 -2.12 -2.90
CA GLY A 209 -14.86 -2.43 -3.29
C GLY A 209 -13.89 -2.34 -2.11
N PHE A 210 -14.01 -1.29 -1.29
CA PHE A 210 -13.21 -1.13 -0.07
C PHE A 210 -13.44 -2.28 0.92
N GLN A 211 -14.70 -2.66 1.16
CA GLN A 211 -15.05 -3.74 2.07
C GLN A 211 -14.58 -5.11 1.59
N GLN A 212 -14.52 -5.33 0.27
CA GLN A 212 -13.96 -6.54 -0.32
C GLN A 212 -12.46 -6.65 -0.03
N ASP A 213 -11.70 -5.58 -0.22
CA ASP A 213 -10.26 -5.55 0.09
C ASP A 213 -10.02 -5.70 1.59
N LEU A 214 -10.81 -5.02 2.42
CA LEU A 214 -10.71 -5.13 3.88
C LEU A 214 -11.01 -6.56 4.36
N SER A 215 -11.91 -7.28 3.69
CA SER A 215 -12.18 -8.69 3.98
C SER A 215 -10.99 -9.60 3.63
N SER A 216 -10.28 -9.28 2.54
CA SER A 216 -9.02 -9.95 2.17
C SER A 216 -7.92 -9.69 3.20
N LEU A 217 -7.80 -8.44 3.68
CA LEU A 217 -6.86 -8.08 4.76
C LEU A 217 -7.17 -8.82 6.06
N ARG A 218 -8.45 -8.89 6.45
CA ARG A 218 -8.88 -9.69 7.61
C ARG A 218 -8.44 -11.14 7.45
N LYS A 219 -8.70 -11.76 6.30
CA LYS A 219 -8.30 -13.16 6.04
C LYS A 219 -6.78 -13.35 6.17
N LEU A 220 -6.00 -12.44 5.59
CA LEU A 220 -4.54 -12.43 5.73
C LEU A 220 -4.10 -12.36 7.18
N ALA A 221 -4.70 -11.46 7.97
CA ALA A 221 -4.36 -11.24 9.37
C ALA A 221 -4.57 -12.47 10.26
N HIS A 222 -5.44 -13.41 9.88
CA HIS A 222 -5.59 -14.69 10.59
C HIS A 222 -4.38 -15.63 10.40
N SER A 223 -3.66 -15.53 9.28
CA SER A 223 -2.58 -16.47 8.89
C SER A 223 -1.20 -15.82 8.76
N PHE A 224 -1.14 -14.49 8.87
CA PHE A 224 0.04 -13.66 8.74
C PHE A 224 -0.06 -12.44 9.66
N ARG A 225 0.51 -12.54 10.85
CA ARG A 225 0.39 -11.52 11.91
C ARG A 225 0.77 -10.08 11.51
N PRO A 226 1.78 -9.82 10.67
CA PRO A 226 2.12 -8.46 10.24
C PRO A 226 0.95 -7.67 9.65
N ALA A 227 -0.02 -8.36 9.03
CA ALA A 227 -1.21 -7.72 8.48
C ALA A 227 -2.10 -7.05 9.55
N MET A 228 -2.03 -7.47 10.82
CA MET A 228 -2.80 -6.85 11.91
C MET A 228 -2.44 -5.38 12.11
N ARG A 229 -1.21 -4.94 11.79
CA ARG A 229 -0.76 -3.55 11.92
C ARG A 229 -1.62 -2.59 11.10
N ARG A 230 -1.96 -2.99 9.87
CA ARG A 230 -2.74 -2.22 8.89
C ARG A 230 -4.24 -2.35 9.12
N LEU A 231 -4.70 -3.38 9.84
CA LEU A 231 -6.12 -3.68 9.94
C LEU A 231 -6.91 -2.55 10.63
N PHE A 232 -6.43 -2.03 11.76
CA PHE A 232 -7.18 -1.05 12.54
C PHE A 232 -7.41 0.27 11.80
N ILE A 233 -6.39 0.77 11.07
CA ILE A 233 -6.49 2.01 10.31
C ILE A 233 -7.46 1.88 9.14
N HIS A 234 -7.44 0.73 8.44
CA HIS A 234 -8.35 0.47 7.33
C HIS A 234 -9.79 0.18 7.81
N GLU A 235 -9.96 -0.47 8.97
CA GLU A 235 -11.28 -0.61 9.59
C GLU A 235 -11.86 0.75 10.02
N ALA A 236 -11.04 1.64 10.56
CA ALA A 236 -11.46 3.00 10.86
C ALA A 236 -11.88 3.74 9.58
N THR A 237 -11.10 3.60 8.51
CA THR A 237 -11.37 4.22 7.20
C THR A 237 -12.67 3.71 6.58
N ALA A 238 -12.95 2.41 6.60
CA ALA A 238 -14.24 1.87 6.15
C ALA A 238 -15.43 2.49 6.88
N ARG A 239 -15.29 2.72 8.20
CA ARG A 239 -16.35 3.36 9.00
C ARG A 239 -16.55 4.82 8.63
N LEU A 240 -15.46 5.54 8.34
CA LEU A 240 -15.51 6.92 7.86
C LEU A 240 -16.19 7.00 6.49
N MET A 241 -15.79 6.14 5.56
CA MET A 241 -16.40 6.03 4.23
C MET A 241 -17.91 5.71 4.30
N ALA A 242 -18.32 4.87 5.25
CA ALA A 242 -19.73 4.52 5.47
C ALA A 242 -20.54 5.57 6.26
N GLY A 243 -19.93 6.69 6.70
CA GLY A 243 -20.60 7.68 7.55
C GLY A 243 -21.04 7.12 8.91
N ALA A 244 -20.37 6.11 9.43
CA ALA A 244 -20.74 5.47 10.68
C ALA A 244 -20.42 6.34 11.91
N SER A 245 -21.07 6.07 13.05
CA SER A 245 -20.86 6.81 14.30
C SER A 245 -19.37 6.94 14.69
N PRO A 246 -18.93 8.15 15.12
CA PRO A 246 -17.52 8.48 15.37
C PRO A 246 -16.92 7.74 16.56
N THR A 247 -17.72 7.28 17.54
CA THR A 247 -17.21 6.69 18.79
C THR A 247 -16.34 5.45 18.54
N ARG A 248 -16.84 4.48 17.77
CA ARG A 248 -16.07 3.26 17.46
C ARG A 248 -14.92 3.55 16.49
N THR A 249 -15.07 4.54 15.61
CA THR A 249 -13.99 4.98 14.72
C THR A 249 -12.83 5.56 15.52
N HIS A 250 -13.12 6.44 16.49
CA HIS A 250 -12.14 6.99 17.42
C HIS A 250 -11.39 5.88 18.18
N GLN A 251 -12.09 4.85 18.68
CA GLN A 251 -11.45 3.71 19.36
C GLN A 251 -10.49 2.91 18.46
N LEU A 252 -10.78 2.78 17.16
CA LEU A 252 -9.91 2.09 16.21
C LEU A 252 -8.67 2.94 15.89
N LEU A 253 -8.85 4.25 15.70
CA LEU A 253 -7.74 5.19 15.48
C LEU A 253 -6.85 5.26 16.73
N ASP A 254 -7.42 5.32 17.93
CA ASP A 254 -6.67 5.32 19.19
C ASP A 254 -5.82 4.03 19.36
N ARG A 255 -6.30 2.88 18.89
CA ARG A 255 -5.47 1.64 18.85
C ARG A 255 -4.27 1.76 17.91
N SER A 256 -4.40 2.51 16.82
CA SER A 256 -3.31 2.77 15.87
C SER A 256 -2.31 3.81 16.39
N LEU A 257 -2.71 4.62 17.39
CA LEU A 257 -1.86 5.62 18.05
C LEU A 257 -1.11 5.08 19.27
N ARG A 258 -1.69 4.11 19.98
CA ARG A 258 -1.11 3.59 21.23
C ARG A 258 0.15 2.78 20.98
N ARG A 259 1.29 3.28 21.48
CA ARG A 259 2.59 2.58 21.48
C ARG A 259 2.73 1.45 22.50
N ARG A 260 1.76 1.26 23.41
CA ARG A 260 1.98 0.64 24.73
C ARG A 260 2.81 -0.66 24.64
N ALA A 261 4.11 -0.51 24.82
CA ALA A 261 5.03 -1.61 25.02
C ALA A 261 4.90 -1.97 26.50
N THR A 262 4.35 -3.13 26.78
CA THR A 262 4.50 -3.71 28.11
C THR A 262 6.00 -4.03 28.29
N PRO A 263 6.67 -3.57 29.36
CA PRO A 263 8.05 -3.95 29.61
C PRO A 263 8.14 -5.49 29.67
N GLY A 264 8.93 -6.11 28.80
CA GLY A 264 9.01 -7.58 28.64
C GLY A 264 8.17 -8.17 27.50
N ALA A 265 7.62 -7.35 26.61
CA ALA A 265 6.89 -7.77 25.43
C ALA A 265 7.69 -8.76 24.55
N LYS A 266 7.09 -9.93 24.28
CA LYS A 266 7.65 -10.94 23.37
C LYS A 266 7.70 -10.41 21.93
N THR A 267 8.59 -10.97 21.09
CA THR A 267 8.72 -10.66 19.64
C THR A 267 7.36 -10.57 18.92
N GLU A 268 6.41 -11.41 19.32
CA GLU A 268 5.03 -11.46 18.81
C GLU A 268 4.21 -10.17 18.97
N GLU A 269 4.44 -9.38 20.01
CA GLU A 269 3.73 -8.11 20.22
C GLU A 269 4.34 -6.99 19.36
N CYS A 270 5.59 -7.16 18.92
CA CYS A 270 6.22 -6.22 17.99
C CYS A 270 5.59 -6.32 16.61
N GLU A 271 5.31 -7.53 16.12
CA GLU A 271 4.76 -7.78 14.77
C GLU A 271 3.36 -7.20 14.52
N THR A 272 2.61 -6.84 15.55
CA THR A 272 1.25 -6.28 15.41
C THR A 272 1.16 -4.80 15.75
N ARG A 273 2.27 -4.16 16.15
CA ARG A 273 2.32 -2.73 16.49
C ARG A 273 2.27 -1.83 15.24
N PRO A 274 1.48 -0.74 15.27
CA PRO A 274 1.48 0.25 14.20
C PRO A 274 2.86 0.91 14.08
N GLY A 275 3.34 1.10 12.85
CA GLY A 275 4.56 1.84 12.54
C GLY A 275 4.37 3.35 12.63
N GLN A 276 5.42 4.11 12.33
CA GLN A 276 5.37 5.58 12.37
C GLN A 276 4.42 6.16 11.33
N ARG A 277 4.39 5.55 10.14
CA ARG A 277 3.47 5.94 9.06
C ARG A 277 2.02 5.74 9.45
N GLU A 278 1.65 4.55 9.95
CA GLU A 278 0.28 4.26 10.38
C GLU A 278 -0.17 5.17 11.53
N GLN A 279 0.75 5.55 12.43
CA GLN A 279 0.49 6.53 13.48
C GLN A 279 0.17 7.91 12.89
N ALA A 280 0.99 8.39 11.94
CA ALA A 280 0.77 9.67 11.28
C ALA A 280 -0.56 9.68 10.49
N GLU A 281 -0.85 8.62 9.74
CA GLU A 281 -2.12 8.43 9.02
C GLU A 281 -3.32 8.42 9.98
N ALA A 282 -3.22 7.75 11.13
CA ALA A 282 -4.27 7.74 12.14
C ALA A 282 -4.55 9.15 12.70
N VAL A 283 -3.50 9.96 12.91
CA VAL A 283 -3.63 11.36 13.31
C VAL A 283 -4.33 12.17 12.23
N LEU A 284 -3.92 12.03 10.97
CA LEU A 284 -4.52 12.74 9.83
C LEU A 284 -6.02 12.42 9.71
N LEU A 285 -6.40 11.15 9.75
CA LEU A 285 -7.80 10.73 9.70
C LEU A 285 -8.60 11.25 10.91
N ALA A 286 -8.05 11.15 12.12
CA ALA A 286 -8.72 11.64 13.32
C ALA A 286 -8.96 13.16 13.25
N CYS A 287 -7.96 13.92 12.84
CA CYS A 287 -8.03 15.37 12.76
C CYS A 287 -8.97 15.85 11.64
N ARG A 288 -9.04 15.11 10.53
CA ARG A 288 -9.84 15.46 9.35
C ARG A 288 -11.31 15.11 9.51
N TYR A 289 -11.64 13.97 10.12
CA TYR A 289 -12.99 13.40 10.06
C TYR A 289 -13.72 13.27 11.40
N LEU A 290 -13.01 13.30 12.54
CA LEU A 290 -13.70 13.22 13.83
C LEU A 290 -14.17 14.60 14.31
N PRO A 291 -15.33 14.68 14.99
CA PRO A 291 -15.77 15.92 15.62
C PRO A 291 -14.72 16.45 16.61
N PRO A 292 -14.59 17.78 16.77
CA PRO A 292 -13.59 18.37 17.68
C PRO A 292 -13.66 17.86 19.12
N SER A 293 -14.83 17.46 19.61
CA SER A 293 -15.02 16.89 20.95
C SER A 293 -14.30 15.57 21.20
N PHE A 294 -13.90 14.87 20.13
CA PHE A 294 -13.08 13.67 20.22
C PHE A 294 -11.57 13.97 20.28
N LEU A 295 -11.17 15.24 20.19
CA LEU A 295 -9.78 15.69 20.32
C LEU A 295 -9.65 16.48 21.64
N SER A 296 -8.62 16.19 22.43
CA SER A 296 -8.65 16.44 23.88
C SER A 296 -8.39 17.89 24.34
N ALA A 297 -8.09 18.84 23.46
CA ALA A 297 -7.94 20.27 23.82
C ALA A 297 -7.92 21.21 22.60
N PRO A 298 -8.33 22.49 22.74
CA PRO A 298 -8.05 23.54 21.76
C PRO A 298 -6.54 23.64 21.48
N GLY A 299 -6.13 23.74 20.20
CA GLY A 299 -4.72 23.82 19.80
C GLY A 299 -3.98 22.47 19.69
N GLN A 300 -4.44 21.42 20.37
CA GLN A 300 -3.83 20.08 20.29
C GLN A 300 -3.88 19.52 18.85
N ARG A 301 -4.96 19.77 18.10
CA ARG A 301 -5.08 19.36 16.70
C ARG A 301 -3.93 19.89 15.84
N VAL A 302 -3.55 21.16 16.01
CA VAL A 302 -2.49 21.79 15.20
C VAL A 302 -1.14 21.16 15.51
N GLY A 303 -0.83 20.97 16.80
CA GLY A 303 0.40 20.29 17.21
C GLY A 303 0.47 18.84 16.70
N MET A 304 -0.61 18.07 16.84
CA MET A 304 -0.68 16.70 16.33
C MET A 304 -0.49 16.62 14.82
N LEU A 305 -1.12 17.52 14.06
CA LEU A 305 -0.95 17.58 12.61
C LEU A 305 0.49 17.96 12.22
N ALA A 306 1.09 18.93 12.90
CA ALA A 306 2.48 19.31 12.67
C ALA A 306 3.46 18.17 12.98
N ASP A 307 3.20 17.40 14.03
CA ASP A 307 4.02 16.23 14.41
C ASP A 307 3.87 15.08 13.40
N ALA A 308 2.64 14.85 12.91
CA ALA A 308 2.38 13.88 11.87
C ALA A 308 3.07 14.26 10.55
N ALA A 309 2.96 15.53 10.14
CA ALA A 309 3.65 16.05 8.94
C ALA A 309 5.17 15.86 9.05
N ARG A 310 5.79 16.28 10.15
CA ARG A 310 7.24 16.06 10.38
C ARG A 310 7.64 14.59 10.41
N THR A 311 6.72 13.70 10.78
CA THR A 311 6.97 12.25 10.76
C THR A 311 6.95 11.74 9.32
N LEU A 312 5.96 12.14 8.53
CA LEU A 312 5.85 11.77 7.11
C LEU A 312 7.02 12.31 6.28
N GLU A 313 7.41 13.57 6.49
CA GLU A 313 8.58 14.18 5.83
C GLU A 313 9.86 13.38 6.09
N LYS A 314 10.05 12.87 7.31
CA LYS A 314 11.21 12.02 7.65
C LYS A 314 11.16 10.65 6.99
N LEU A 315 9.97 10.19 6.62
CA LEU A 315 9.75 8.93 5.90
C LEU A 315 9.74 9.12 4.38
N GLY A 316 9.90 10.36 3.90
CA GLY A 316 9.96 10.74 2.48
C GLY A 316 8.66 11.25 1.88
N ASP A 317 7.55 11.27 2.62
CA ASP A 317 6.23 11.70 2.13
C ASP A 317 6.01 13.20 2.33
#